data_AF-A0AAU9CUU9-F1
#
_entry.id   AF-A0AAU9CUU9-F1
#
_cell.length_a   1.000
_cell.length_b   1.000
_cell.length_c   1.000
_cell.angle_alpha   90.00
_cell.angle_beta   90.00
_cell.angle_gamma   90.00
#
_symmetry.space_group_name_H-M   'P 1'
#
loop_
_entity.id
_entity.type
_entity.pdbx_description
1 polymer ?
#
loop_
_entity_poly.entity_id
_entity_poly.type
_entity_poly.pdbx_seq_one_letter_code
_entity_poly.pdbx_strand_id
1 'polypeptide(L)'
;MSSNDKNSIASGFRRFLLRDNVIGMAIGLVVGSAFSNIIRSFVSNLINPFVSIILNRVNFAQKVLQVGEGPNAIYVRWGQFISDLLNFLILAFIVYMIIWWLNKTIAKNPEDRFGYNAELDELKEIRKIMAYQTLQQDKERKQQKEYNYRNGSANEPRNNEHYRR
;
A
#
# COMPACT_ATOMS: atom_id res chain seq x y z
N MET A 1 36.40 37.83 12.72
CA MET A 1 36.25 36.74 11.72
C MET A 1 35.48 35.60 12.38
N SER A 2 34.44 34.96 11.83
CA SER A 2 33.91 34.88 10.48
C SER A 2 32.39 34.64 10.58
N SER A 3 31.58 35.49 9.93
CA SER A 3 30.12 35.46 9.95
C SER A 3 29.53 35.00 8.61
N ASN A 4 30.09 33.94 8.00
CA ASN A 4 29.69 33.49 6.66
C ASN A 4 29.22 32.03 6.53
N ASP A 5 29.16 31.25 7.63
CA ASP A 5 28.76 29.84 7.56
C ASP A 5 27.24 29.58 7.57
N LYS A 6 26.40 30.61 7.72
CA LYS A 6 24.93 30.44 7.74
C LYS A 6 24.31 30.21 6.35
N ASN A 7 25.07 30.45 5.27
CA ASN A 7 24.60 30.35 3.89
C ASN A 7 25.41 29.36 3.03
N SER A 8 26.30 28.55 3.62
CA SER A 8 27.06 27.58 2.83
C SER A 8 26.16 26.42 2.41
N ILE A 9 26.30 25.98 1.14
CA ILE A 9 25.55 24.85 0.58
C ILE A 9 25.70 23.60 1.45
N ALA A 10 26.87 23.40 2.08
CA ALA A 10 27.11 22.30 3.01
C ALA A 10 26.24 22.38 4.27
N SER A 11 26.05 23.57 4.84
CA SER A 11 25.17 23.79 5.99
C SER A 11 23.69 23.57 5.62
N GLY A 12 23.30 23.98 4.41
CA GLY A 12 21.96 23.75 3.86
C GLY A 12 21.69 22.27 3.57
N PHE A 13 22.67 21.57 2.99
CA PHE A 13 22.59 20.13 2.72
C PHE A 13 22.51 19.31 4.02
N ARG A 14 23.31 19.65 5.04
CA ARG A 14 23.21 19.03 6.36
C ARG A 14 21.82 19.24 6.97
N ARG A 15 21.27 20.45 6.90
CA ARG A 15 19.89 20.73 7.38
C ARG A 15 18.82 19.99 6.58
N PHE A 16 19.04 19.74 5.29
CA PHE A 16 18.14 18.96 4.45
C PHE A 16 18.19 17.47 4.82
N LEU A 17 19.39 16.90 4.97
CA LEU A 17 19.57 15.53 5.39
C LEU A 17 19.05 15.28 6.80
N LEU A 18 19.27 16.20 7.74
CA LEU A 18 18.77 16.06 9.12
C LEU A 18 17.24 16.19 9.25
N ARG A 19 16.49 16.33 8.15
CA ARG A 19 15.04 16.19 8.22
C ARG A 19 14.72 14.71 8.38
N ASP A 20 13.97 14.37 9.42
CA ASP A 20 13.63 12.99 9.78
C ASP A 20 12.97 12.20 8.63
N ASN A 21 12.16 12.86 7.79
CA ASN A 21 11.53 12.23 6.63
C ASN A 21 12.50 11.87 5.49
N VAL A 22 13.63 12.58 5.36
CA VAL A 22 14.58 12.41 4.25
C VAL A 22 15.50 11.21 4.50
N ILE A 23 16.01 11.06 5.73
CA ILE A 23 16.90 9.95 6.09
C ILE A 23 16.16 8.61 5.95
N GLY A 24 14.94 8.52 6.49
CA GLY A 24 14.13 7.31 6.41
C GLY A 24 13.84 6.88 4.97
N MET A 25 13.46 7.84 4.12
CA MET A 25 13.23 7.58 2.69
C MET A 25 14.51 7.14 1.98
N ALA A 26 15.64 7.78 2.25
CA ALA A 26 16.93 7.46 1.62
C ALA A 26 17.42 6.05 1.99
N ILE A 27 17.34 5.69 3.27
CA ILE A 27 17.69 4.33 3.74
C ILE A 27 16.76 3.30 3.10
N GLY A 28 15.45 3.58 3.05
CA GLY A 28 14.47 2.72 2.41
C GLY A 28 14.77 2.44 0.94
N LEU A 29 15.22 3.46 0.19
CA LEU A 29 15.59 3.31 -1.22
C LEU A 29 16.87 2.48 -1.42
N VAL A 30 17.89 2.70 -0.58
CA VAL A 30 19.14 1.94 -0.64
C VAL A 30 18.91 0.47 -0.30
N VAL A 31 18.22 0.20 0.81
CA VAL A 31 17.89 -1.16 1.25
C VAL A 31 16.98 -1.85 0.23
N GLY A 32 15.98 -1.13 -0.30
CA GLY A 32 15.07 -1.64 -1.33
C GLY A 32 15.80 -2.01 -2.63
N SER A 33 16.77 -1.19 -3.06
CA SER A 33 17.61 -1.49 -4.23
C SER A 33 18.47 -2.73 -4.02
N ALA A 34 19.18 -2.81 -2.88
CA ALA A 34 20.01 -3.96 -2.54
C ALA A 34 19.17 -5.26 -2.47
N PHE A 35 18.00 -5.20 -1.83
CA PHE A 35 17.09 -6.34 -1.72
C PHE A 35 16.56 -6.76 -3.10
N SER A 36 16.15 -5.81 -3.95
CA SER A 36 15.73 -6.11 -5.32
C SER A 36 16.81 -6.86 -6.11
N ASN A 37 18.08 -6.47 -5.95
CA ASN A 37 19.20 -7.14 -6.60
C ASN A 37 19.38 -8.59 -6.12
N ILE A 38 19.21 -8.85 -4.83
CA ILE A 38 19.28 -10.21 -4.27
C ILE A 38 18.19 -11.10 -4.90
N ILE A 39 16.95 -10.61 -4.96
CA ILE A 39 15.85 -11.39 -5.54
C ILE A 39 16.06 -11.59 -7.04
N ARG A 40 16.50 -10.55 -7.77
CA ARG A 40 16.83 -10.67 -9.20
C ARG A 40 17.91 -11.73 -9.44
N SER A 41 18.95 -11.76 -8.60
CA SER A 41 20.01 -12.77 -8.66
C SER A 41 19.46 -14.18 -8.40
N PHE A 42 18.60 -14.34 -7.38
CA PHE A 42 17.93 -15.60 -7.09
C PHE A 42 17.08 -16.10 -8.28
N VAL A 43 16.29 -15.21 -8.88
CA VAL A 43 15.47 -15.53 -10.07
C VAL A 43 16.37 -15.92 -11.24
N SER A 44 17.35 -15.10 -11.57
CA SER A 44 18.21 -15.30 -12.74
C SER A 44 19.07 -16.55 -12.62
N ASN A 45 19.60 -16.84 -11.43
CA ASN A 45 20.60 -17.90 -11.24
C ASN A 45 19.98 -19.23 -10.82
N LEU A 46 18.84 -19.22 -10.13
CA LEU A 46 18.19 -20.46 -9.68
C LEU A 46 16.93 -20.72 -10.50
N ILE A 47 15.97 -19.80 -10.51
CA ILE A 47 14.65 -20.07 -11.11
C ILE A 47 14.71 -20.20 -12.63
N ASN A 48 15.41 -19.29 -13.32
CA ASN A 48 15.45 -19.27 -14.79
C ASN A 48 16.02 -20.56 -15.41
N PRO A 49 17.10 -21.16 -14.89
CA PRO A 49 17.55 -22.47 -15.33
C PRO A 49 16.47 -23.57 -15.18
N PHE A 50 15.78 -23.64 -14.04
CA PHE A 50 14.71 -24.64 -13.82
C PHE A 50 13.53 -24.43 -14.76
N VAL A 51 13.08 -23.19 -14.92
CA VAL A 51 11.98 -22.84 -15.83
C VAL A 51 12.36 -23.14 -17.28
N SER A 52 13.61 -22.89 -17.67
CA SER A 52 14.11 -23.18 -19.03
C SER A 52 14.17 -24.68 -19.35
N ILE A 53 14.43 -25.53 -18.34
CA ILE A 53 14.40 -26.99 -18.48
C ILE A 53 12.97 -27.47 -18.67
N ILE A 54 12.03 -26.99 -17.84
CA ILE A 54 10.62 -27.39 -17.87
C ILE A 54 9.93 -26.93 -19.16
N LEU A 55 10.23 -25.71 -19.62
CA LEU A 55 9.73 -25.15 -20.87
C LEU A 55 10.53 -25.63 -22.10
N ASN A 56 11.24 -26.75 -21.99
CA ASN A 56 11.90 -27.47 -23.08
C ASN A 56 12.82 -26.61 -23.96
N ARG A 57 13.80 -25.92 -23.35
CA ARG A 57 14.80 -25.07 -24.04
C ARG A 57 14.20 -24.03 -24.97
N VAL A 58 12.95 -23.59 -24.77
CA VAL A 58 12.40 -22.49 -25.56
C VAL A 58 13.07 -21.21 -25.09
N ASN A 59 14.20 -20.88 -25.70
CA ASN A 59 14.90 -19.63 -25.48
C ASN A 59 14.14 -18.54 -26.24
N PHE A 60 13.01 -18.09 -25.68
CA PHE A 60 12.18 -17.06 -26.30
C PHE A 60 13.02 -15.84 -26.66
N ALA A 61 14.02 -15.48 -25.84
CA ALA A 61 14.98 -14.40 -26.09
C ALA A 61 15.68 -14.45 -27.46
N GLN A 62 15.83 -15.63 -28.06
CA GLN A 62 16.46 -15.82 -29.38
C GLN A 62 15.48 -15.76 -30.55
N LYS A 63 14.17 -15.66 -30.30
CA LYS A 63 13.17 -15.47 -31.36
C LYS A 63 13.20 -14.02 -31.83
N VAL A 64 13.84 -13.83 -32.98
CA VAL A 64 13.92 -12.56 -33.68
C VAL A 64 13.05 -12.66 -34.92
N LEU A 65 12.12 -11.73 -35.09
CA LEU A 65 11.43 -11.53 -36.35
C LEU A 65 12.31 -10.59 -37.19
N GLN A 66 12.92 -11.12 -38.24
CA GLN A 66 13.59 -10.29 -39.24
C GLN A 66 12.54 -9.76 -40.20
N VAL A 67 12.43 -8.44 -40.31
CA VAL A 67 11.55 -7.77 -41.27
C VAL A 67 12.44 -7.11 -42.33
N GLY A 68 12.43 -7.67 -43.54
CA GLY A 68 13.24 -7.24 -44.68
C GLY A 68 14.54 -8.03 -44.88
N GLU A 69 15.16 -7.86 -46.06
CA GLU A 69 16.41 -8.54 -46.46
C GLU A 69 17.54 -7.52 -46.70
N GLY A 70 18.79 -7.92 -46.44
CA GLY A 70 19.98 -7.09 -46.65
C GLY A 70 20.40 -6.21 -45.44
N PRO A 71 21.31 -5.24 -45.65
CA PRO A 71 21.91 -4.43 -44.57
C PRO A 71 20.91 -3.58 -43.76
N ASN A 72 19.72 -3.36 -44.32
CA ASN A 72 18.65 -2.55 -43.73
C ASN A 72 17.57 -3.40 -43.03
N ALA A 73 17.81 -4.70 -42.84
CA ALA A 73 16.86 -5.58 -42.17
C ALA A 73 16.62 -5.13 -40.72
N ILE A 74 15.34 -5.04 -40.34
CA ILE A 74 14.92 -4.66 -38.99
C ILE A 74 14.75 -5.94 -38.17
N TYR A 75 15.52 -6.07 -37.09
CA TYR A 75 15.47 -7.22 -36.19
C TYR A 75 14.58 -6.90 -34.98
N VAL A 76 13.34 -7.41 -35.00
CA VAL A 76 12.40 -7.26 -33.88
C VAL A 76 12.57 -8.44 -32.93
N ARG A 77 13.21 -8.18 -31.78
CA ARG A 77 13.45 -9.16 -30.71
C ARG A 77 12.25 -9.31 -29.79
N TRP A 78 11.08 -9.63 -30.35
CA TRP A 78 9.84 -9.84 -29.58
C TRP A 78 9.98 -10.92 -28.51
N GLY A 79 10.85 -11.89 -28.78
CA GLY A 79 11.21 -12.95 -27.86
C GLY A 79 11.87 -12.49 -26.55
N GLN A 80 12.69 -11.43 -26.61
CA GLN A 80 13.29 -10.81 -25.41
C GLN A 80 12.23 -10.17 -24.52
N PHE A 81 11.24 -9.51 -25.13
CA PHE A 81 10.14 -8.89 -24.39
C PHE A 81 9.31 -9.93 -23.62
N ILE A 82 8.99 -11.07 -24.23
CA ILE A 82 8.28 -12.16 -23.54
C ILE A 82 9.13 -12.75 -22.41
N SER A 83 10.44 -12.89 -22.62
CA SER A 83 11.37 -13.32 -21.58
C SER A 83 11.38 -12.36 -20.38
N ASP A 84 11.43 -11.05 -20.64
CA ASP A 84 11.43 -10.02 -19.60
C ASP A 84 10.09 -9.96 -18.86
N LEU A 85 8.98 -10.16 -19.57
CA LEU A 85 7.65 -10.27 -18.98
C LEU A 85 7.54 -11.47 -18.05
N LEU A 86 7.99 -12.66 -18.48
CA LEU A 86 8.02 -13.86 -17.64
C LEU A 86 8.90 -13.66 -16.39
N ASN A 87 10.09 -13.07 -16.57
CA ASN A 87 10.98 -12.73 -15.46
C ASN A 87 10.30 -11.78 -14.45
N PHE A 88 9.57 -10.78 -14.93
CA PHE A 88 8.82 -9.86 -14.07
C PHE A 88 7.71 -10.57 -13.29
N LEU A 89 6.94 -11.46 -13.92
CA LEU A 89 5.90 -12.24 -13.25
C LEU A 89 6.49 -13.14 -12.16
N ILE A 90 7.59 -13.83 -12.44
CA ILE A 90 8.29 -14.70 -11.48
C ILE A 90 8.80 -13.86 -10.30
N LEU A 91 9.45 -12.72 -10.59
CA LEU A 91 9.97 -11.81 -9.57
C LEU A 91 8.83 -11.30 -8.67
N ALA A 92 7.73 -10.82 -9.26
CA ALA A 92 6.57 -10.36 -8.53
C ALA A 92 5.95 -11.47 -7.66
N PHE A 93 5.87 -12.69 -8.18
CA PHE A 93 5.37 -13.86 -7.46
C PHE A 93 6.22 -14.21 -6.25
N ILE A 94 7.56 -14.20 -6.40
CA ILE A 94 8.48 -14.50 -5.29
C ILE A 94 8.43 -13.42 -4.22
N VAL A 95 8.43 -12.14 -4.62
CA VAL A 95 8.29 -11.02 -3.67
C VAL A 95 6.98 -11.16 -2.88
N TYR A 96 5.87 -11.45 -3.57
CA TYR A 96 4.58 -11.68 -2.93
C TYR A 96 4.62 -12.86 -1.95
N MET A 97 5.18 -14.00 -2.36
CA MET A 97 5.32 -15.18 -1.50
C MET A 97 6.12 -14.87 -0.23
N ILE A 98 7.22 -14.14 -0.35
CA ILE A 98 8.04 -13.71 0.79
C ILE A 98 7.24 -12.82 1.72
N ILE A 99 6.60 -11.76 1.20
CA ILE A 99 5.79 -10.84 2.02
C ILE A 99 4.65 -11.60 2.72
N TRP A 100 3.95 -12.46 2.00
CA TRP A 100 2.89 -13.29 2.55
C TRP A 100 3.41 -14.21 3.66
N TRP A 101 4.55 -14.86 3.44
CA TRP A 101 5.16 -15.74 4.42
C TRP A 101 5.60 -14.97 5.66
N LEU A 102 6.32 -13.85 5.50
CA LEU A 102 6.75 -12.99 6.61
C LEU A 102 5.55 -12.47 7.41
N ASN A 103 4.49 -12.02 6.73
CA ASN A 103 3.27 -11.56 7.38
C ASN A 103 2.51 -12.69 8.10
N LYS A 104 2.66 -13.94 7.65
CA LYS A 104 2.03 -15.10 8.29
C LYS A 104 2.84 -15.63 9.48
N THR A 105 4.18 -15.58 9.43
CA THR A 105 5.05 -16.22 10.42
C THR A 105 5.62 -15.26 11.45
N ILE A 106 5.95 -14.03 11.05
CA ILE A 106 6.65 -13.06 11.90
C ILE A 106 5.69 -12.03 12.46
N ALA A 107 4.77 -11.52 11.65
CA ALA A 107 3.87 -10.43 12.06
C ALA A 107 2.71 -10.93 12.94
N LYS A 108 2.99 -11.12 14.23
CA LYS A 108 1.98 -11.46 15.24
C LYS A 108 1.06 -10.28 15.55
N ASN A 109 1.63 -9.08 15.60
CA ASN A 109 0.86 -7.85 15.81
C ASN A 109 0.68 -7.07 14.50
N PRO A 110 -0.34 -6.19 14.40
CA PRO A 110 -0.56 -5.33 13.23
C PRO A 110 0.66 -4.49 12.86
N GLU A 111 1.37 -3.96 13.87
CA GLU A 111 2.54 -3.09 13.73
C GLU A 111 3.76 -3.75 13.08
N ASP A 112 3.86 -5.07 13.18
CA ASP A 112 4.99 -5.84 12.63
C ASP A 112 4.76 -6.23 11.16
N ARG A 113 3.58 -5.93 10.60
CA ARG A 113 3.24 -6.31 9.22
C ARG A 113 4.06 -5.50 8.24
N PHE A 114 4.63 -6.17 7.24
CA PHE A 114 5.21 -5.47 6.10
C PHE A 114 4.11 -4.66 5.40
N GLY A 115 4.33 -3.35 5.29
CA GLY A 115 3.33 -2.39 4.81
C GLY A 115 2.40 -1.83 5.89
N TYR A 116 2.70 -2.05 7.17
CA TYR A 116 2.03 -1.36 8.26
C TYR A 116 2.17 0.16 8.14
N ASN A 117 1.05 0.85 8.35
CA ASN A 117 0.99 2.29 8.42
C ASN A 117 0.28 2.66 9.72
N ALA A 118 1.04 3.23 10.67
CA ALA A 118 0.55 3.58 11.99
C ALA A 118 -0.64 4.56 11.93
N GLU A 119 -0.55 5.55 11.04
CA GLU A 119 -1.59 6.56 10.84
C GLU A 119 -2.90 5.91 10.39
N LEU A 120 -2.88 5.01 9.41
CA LEU A 120 -4.09 4.32 8.93
C LEU A 120 -4.77 3.48 10.03
N ASP A 121 -4.01 2.87 10.94
CA ASP A 121 -4.59 2.09 12.04
C ASP A 121 -5.13 3.00 13.15
N GLU A 122 -4.46 4.09 13.48
CA GLU A 122 -5.00 5.13 14.36
C GLU A 122 -6.30 5.72 13.81
N LEU A 123 -6.35 6.03 12.51
CA LEU A 123 -7.56 6.54 11.84
C LEU A 123 -8.71 5.52 11.88
N LYS A 124 -8.42 4.21 11.76
CA LYS A 124 -9.45 3.17 11.91
C LYS A 124 -10.00 3.13 13.33
N GLU A 125 -9.15 3.21 14.35
CA GLU A 125 -9.57 3.25 15.75
C GLU A 125 -10.40 4.52 16.05
N ILE A 126 -9.95 5.69 15.60
CA ILE A 126 -10.71 6.95 15.74
C ILE A 126 -12.07 6.82 15.04
N ARG A 127 -12.13 6.31 13.81
CA ARG A 127 -13.38 6.08 13.07
C ARG A 127 -14.33 5.14 13.82
N LYS A 128 -13.79 4.08 14.43
CA LYS A 128 -14.55 3.11 15.22
C LYS A 128 -15.13 3.73 16.48
N ILE A 129 -14.35 4.54 17.20
CA ILE A 129 -14.80 5.29 18.38
C ILE A 129 -15.89 6.29 18.00
N MET A 130 -15.69 7.07 16.93
CA MET A 130 -16.70 8.02 16.43
C MET A 130 -18.01 7.32 16.06
N ALA A 131 -17.94 6.19 15.34
CA ALA A 131 -19.11 5.39 15.00
C ALA A 131 -19.83 4.87 16.26
N TYR A 132 -19.09 4.43 17.28
CA TYR A 132 -19.66 3.99 18.55
C TYR A 132 -20.39 5.14 19.28
N GLN A 133 -19.81 6.34 19.31
CA GLN A 133 -20.43 7.52 19.92
C GLN A 133 -21.74 7.90 19.21
N THR A 134 -21.77 7.89 17.88
CA THR A 134 -23.01 8.18 17.12
C THR A 134 -24.12 7.18 17.41
N LEU A 135 -23.79 5.89 17.57
CA LEU A 135 -24.77 4.87 17.92
C LEU A 135 -25.33 5.06 19.34
N GLN A 136 -24.51 5.50 20.29
CA GLN A 136 -24.99 5.81 21.64
C GLN A 136 -25.95 6.99 21.65
N GLN A 137 -25.60 8.07 20.95
CA GLN A 137 -26.50 9.22 20.79
C GLN A 137 -27.83 8.80 20.13
N ASP A 138 -27.81 7.90 19.15
CA ASP A 138 -29.05 7.41 18.51
C ASP A 138 -29.89 6.54 19.44
N LYS A 139 -29.26 5.71 20.27
CA LYS A 139 -29.98 4.92 21.29
C LYS A 139 -30.62 5.81 22.33
N GLU A 140 -29.88 6.79 22.85
CA GLU A 140 -30.40 7.78 23.80
C GLU A 140 -31.54 8.60 23.17
N ARG A 141 -31.39 9.05 21.92
CA ARG A 141 -32.45 9.73 21.16
C ARG A 141 -33.69 8.86 20.99
N LYS A 142 -33.54 7.58 20.71
CA LYS A 142 -34.68 6.64 20.59
C LYS A 142 -35.35 6.38 21.94
N GLN A 143 -34.58 6.17 23.00
CA GLN A 143 -35.10 5.96 24.35
C GLN A 143 -35.84 7.20 24.87
N GLN A 144 -35.33 8.41 24.62
CA GLN A 144 -36.00 9.65 25.00
C GLN A 144 -37.29 9.86 24.21
N LYS A 145 -37.28 9.57 22.90
CA LYS A 145 -38.51 9.57 22.10
C LYS A 145 -39.52 8.61 22.69
N GLU A 146 -39.13 7.39 23.00
CA GLU A 146 -40.02 6.36 23.54
C GLU A 146 -40.54 6.69 24.95
N TYR A 147 -39.71 7.28 25.81
CA TYR A 147 -40.13 7.85 27.09
C TYR A 147 -41.15 8.99 26.89
N ASN A 148 -40.90 9.90 25.96
CA ASN A 148 -41.81 11.00 25.64
C ASN A 148 -43.10 10.52 24.99
N TYR A 149 -43.09 9.46 24.17
CA TYR A 149 -44.31 8.86 23.63
C TYR A 149 -45.14 8.20 24.73
N ARG A 150 -44.50 7.42 25.64
CA ARG A 150 -45.19 6.73 26.74
C ARG A 150 -45.78 7.69 27.78
N ASN A 151 -45.10 8.79 28.07
CA ASN A 151 -45.56 9.78 29.07
C ASN A 151 -46.33 10.97 28.44
N GLY A 152 -46.09 11.27 27.17
CA GLY A 152 -46.76 12.36 26.44
C GLY A 152 -48.19 12.01 26.04
N SER A 153 -48.50 10.74 25.77
CA SER A 153 -49.88 10.30 25.50
C SER A 153 -50.80 10.37 26.72
N ALA A 154 -50.27 10.57 27.93
CA ALA A 154 -51.06 10.77 29.16
C ALA A 154 -51.48 12.25 29.38
N ASN A 155 -50.87 13.18 28.65
CA ASN A 155 -51.05 14.63 28.82
C ASN A 155 -51.58 15.29 27.54
N GLU A 156 -52.28 14.56 26.69
CA GLU A 156 -53.02 15.17 25.60
C GLU A 156 -54.25 15.85 26.21
N PRO A 157 -54.32 17.20 26.28
CA PRO A 157 -55.55 17.84 26.68
C PRO A 157 -56.58 17.40 25.63
N ARG A 158 -57.60 16.64 26.07
CA ARG A 158 -58.85 16.52 25.32
C ARG A 158 -59.37 17.93 25.18
N ASN A 159 -58.99 18.61 24.09
CA ASN A 159 -59.50 19.92 23.77
C ASN A 159 -60.95 19.68 23.37
N ASN A 160 -61.82 19.79 24.36
CA ASN A 160 -63.25 19.76 24.13
C ASN A 160 -63.58 20.94 23.23
N GLU A 161 -63.80 20.64 21.95
CA GLU A 161 -64.47 21.51 20.98
C GLU A 161 -65.90 21.75 21.46
N HIS A 162 -66.06 22.57 22.50
CA HIS A 162 -67.38 22.94 22.98
C HIS A 162 -67.35 24.37 23.55
N TYR A 163 -68.09 25.22 22.83
CA TYR A 163 -68.58 26.55 23.20
C TYR A 163 -67.61 27.73 23.04
N ARG A 164 -67.48 28.22 21.81
CA ARG A 164 -67.60 29.66 21.56
C ARG A 164 -68.61 29.94 20.46
N ARG A 165 -69.77 30.44 20.89
CA ARG A 165 -70.70 31.24 20.09
C ARG A 165 -70.05 32.58 19.77
#